data_AF-A0A955MQN5-F1
#
_entry.id   AF-A0A955MQN5-F1
#
_cell.length_a   1.000
_cell.length_b   1.000
_cell.length_c   1.000
_cell.angle_alpha   90.00
_cell.angle_beta   90.00
_cell.angle_gamma   90.00
#
_symmetry.space_group_name_H-M   'P 1'
#
loop_
_entity.id
_entity.type
_entity.pdbx_description
1 polymer ?
#
loop_
_entity_poly.entity_id
_entity_poly.type
_entity_poly.pdbx_seq_one_letter_code
_entity_poly.pdbx_strand_id
1 'polypeptide(L)'
;MKKRSQSAPLRLLFTLILNSSLFSGSETLAEIVGVWEDKAPLPTARQEVGVAVLNDLLYVVGGIDSTPAVVDTVERYDPDSKQWETVAPLPADLDHVAVV
;
A
#
# COMPACT_ATOMS: atom_id res chain seq x y z
N MET A 1 24.49 -76.46 20.58
CA MET A 1 24.96 -75.79 19.34
C MET A 1 25.68 -74.51 19.77
N LYS A 2 27.02 -74.55 20.01
CA LYS A 2 28.11 -73.98 19.18
C LYS A 2 27.80 -72.55 18.64
N LYS A 3 28.28 -71.49 19.30
CA LYS A 3 29.62 -70.83 19.23
C LYS A 3 29.82 -69.93 17.99
N ARG A 4 30.08 -68.63 18.25
CA ARG A 4 31.17 -67.76 17.71
C ARG A 4 30.71 -66.40 17.15
N SER A 5 31.25 -65.37 17.80
CA SER A 5 31.73 -64.11 17.22
C SER A 5 32.17 -64.25 15.76
N GLN A 6 31.66 -63.38 14.89
CA GLN A 6 32.36 -63.01 13.66
C GLN A 6 32.33 -61.49 13.46
N SER A 7 33.54 -61.00 13.22
CA SER A 7 33.99 -59.70 12.78
C SER A 7 33.46 -59.32 11.39
N ALA A 8 33.35 -58.01 11.14
CA ALA A 8 33.03 -57.39 9.85
C ALA A 8 34.03 -57.76 8.73
N PRO A 9 33.65 -57.52 7.47
CA PRO A 9 34.60 -56.85 6.57
C PRO A 9 33.99 -55.65 5.81
N LEU A 10 34.76 -54.57 5.84
CA LEU A 10 34.70 -53.40 4.97
C LEU A 10 34.97 -53.81 3.51
N ARG A 11 34.11 -53.47 2.55
CA ARG A 11 34.44 -53.22 1.13
C ARG A 11 33.26 -52.63 0.33
N LEU A 12 33.24 -51.29 0.29
CA LEU A 12 33.07 -50.45 -0.90
C LEU A 12 31.88 -50.73 -1.86
N LEU A 13 30.83 -49.89 -1.83
CA LEU A 13 30.49 -48.94 -2.92
C LEU A 13 29.09 -48.28 -2.70
N PHE A 14 29.08 -46.96 -2.86
CA PHE A 14 28.00 -46.15 -3.46
C PHE A 14 26.72 -45.80 -2.65
N THR A 15 26.51 -44.48 -2.51
CA THR A 15 25.21 -43.75 -2.38
C THR A 15 24.44 -43.90 -1.06
N LEU A 16 23.80 -42.89 -0.46
CA LEU A 16 23.43 -41.54 -0.88
C LEU A 16 23.18 -40.71 0.41
N ILE A 17 23.76 -39.52 0.46
CA ILE A 17 23.33 -38.28 1.16
C ILE A 17 22.49 -38.45 2.44
N LEU A 18 23.13 -38.29 3.60
CA LEU A 18 22.45 -37.96 4.85
C LEU A 18 22.03 -36.48 4.76
N ASN A 19 20.74 -36.23 4.57
CA ASN A 19 20.14 -34.90 4.61
C ASN A 19 20.42 -34.25 5.98
N SER A 20 21.46 -33.43 6.05
CA SER A 20 21.56 -32.40 7.08
C SER A 20 20.46 -31.38 6.79
N SER A 21 19.33 -31.49 7.47
CA SER A 21 18.31 -30.45 7.50
C SER A 21 18.91 -29.22 8.17
N LEU A 22 19.59 -28.39 7.39
CA LEU A 22 19.79 -27.00 7.72
C LEU A 22 18.41 -26.36 7.60
N PHE A 23 17.84 -26.02 8.76
CA PHE A 23 16.71 -25.12 8.85
C PHE A 23 17.16 -23.77 8.28
N SER A 24 17.00 -23.56 6.97
CA SER A 24 17.06 -22.23 6.38
C SER A 24 15.65 -21.68 6.41
N GLY A 25 15.25 -21.15 7.57
CA GLY A 25 14.05 -20.32 7.66
C GLY A 25 14.26 -19.11 6.77
N SER A 26 13.67 -19.13 5.58
CA SER A 26 13.52 -17.93 4.76
C SER A 26 12.43 -17.09 5.40
N GLU A 27 12.81 -16.14 6.24
CA GLU A 27 11.92 -15.04 6.62
C GLU A 27 11.77 -14.14 5.40
N THR A 28 10.84 -14.48 4.52
CA THR A 28 10.32 -13.52 3.53
C THR A 28 9.54 -12.50 4.32
N LEU A 29 10.17 -11.36 4.64
CA LEU A 29 9.44 -10.13 4.88
C LEU A 29 8.65 -9.88 3.60
N ALA A 30 7.34 -10.12 3.63
CA ALA A 30 6.47 -9.69 2.55
C ALA A 30 6.73 -8.20 2.35
N GLU A 31 7.31 -7.85 1.20
CA GLU A 31 7.41 -6.46 0.79
C GLU A 31 5.98 -5.91 0.82
N ILE A 32 5.69 -4.94 1.70
CA ILE A 32 4.39 -4.28 1.72
C ILE A 32 4.35 -3.39 0.48
N VAL A 33 4.10 -4.02 -0.66
CA VAL A 33 3.82 -3.33 -1.92
C VAL A 33 2.37 -2.89 -1.83
N GLY A 34 2.17 -1.59 -1.60
CA GLY A 34 0.84 -1.00 -1.70
C GLY A 34 0.30 -1.14 -3.13
N VAL A 35 -0.97 -1.48 -3.26
CA VAL A 35 -1.66 -1.50 -4.56
C VAL A 35 -2.49 -0.22 -4.65
N TRP A 36 -2.34 0.51 -5.76
CA TRP A 36 -3.21 1.64 -6.07
C TRP A 36 -4.61 1.14 -6.38
N GLU A 37 -5.62 1.80 -5.83
CA GLU A 37 -7.03 1.53 -6.12
C GLU A 37 -7.76 2.82 -6.49
N ASP A 38 -8.71 2.72 -7.41
CA ASP A 38 -9.57 3.83 -7.77
C ASP A 38 -10.57 4.11 -6.65
N LYS A 39 -10.70 5.39 -6.29
CA LYS A 39 -11.74 5.91 -5.40
C LYS A 39 -12.80 6.66 -6.21
N ALA A 40 -13.85 7.11 -5.53
CA ALA A 40 -14.83 7.99 -6.15
C ALA A 40 -14.12 9.20 -6.77
N PRO A 41 -14.35 9.51 -8.06
CA PRO A 41 -13.71 10.63 -8.70
C PRO A 41 -14.16 11.93 -8.05
N LEU A 42 -13.24 12.91 -7.98
CA LEU A 42 -13.55 14.26 -7.56
C LEU A 42 -14.65 14.84 -8.48
N PRO A 43 -15.75 15.42 -7.96
CA PRO A 43 -16.86 15.88 -8.81
C PRO A 43 -16.45 16.99 -9.77
N THR A 44 -15.61 17.91 -9.31
CA THR A 44 -15.06 18.99 -10.13
C THR A 44 -13.62 18.68 -10.51
N ALA A 45 -13.37 18.38 -11.79
CA ALA A 45 -12.01 18.17 -12.29
C ALA A 45 -11.20 19.47 -12.22
N ARG A 46 -10.08 19.44 -11.48
CA ARG A 46 -9.23 20.61 -11.26
C ARG A 46 -7.79 20.23 -10.91
N GLN A 47 -6.88 21.19 -11.06
CA GLN A 47 -5.46 21.11 -10.70
C GLN A 47 -5.09 22.18 -9.68
N GLU A 48 -3.84 22.19 -9.20
CA GLU A 48 -3.29 23.23 -8.32
C GLU A 48 -4.08 23.44 -7.01
N VAL A 49 -4.67 22.35 -6.51
CA VAL A 49 -5.49 22.32 -5.31
C VAL A 49 -4.66 22.23 -4.03
N GLY A 50 -5.22 22.75 -2.92
CA GLY A 50 -4.79 22.38 -1.58
C GLY A 50 -5.54 21.15 -1.08
N VAL A 51 -4.86 20.24 -0.35
CA VAL A 51 -5.47 19.04 0.25
C VAL A 51 -5.11 18.88 1.72
N ALA A 52 -6.11 18.68 2.59
CA ALA A 52 -5.93 18.45 4.02
C ALA A 52 -6.91 17.40 4.56
N VAL A 53 -6.59 16.80 5.70
CA VAL A 53 -7.50 15.91 6.44
C VAL A 53 -7.97 16.62 7.70
N LEU A 54 -9.28 16.66 7.91
CA LEU A 54 -9.90 17.25 9.10
C LEU A 54 -11.06 16.36 9.56
N ASN A 55 -10.99 15.89 10.81
CA ASN A 55 -11.99 14.98 11.40
C ASN A 55 -12.24 13.74 10.53
N ASP A 56 -11.15 13.09 10.08
CA ASP A 56 -11.18 11.89 9.23
C ASP A 56 -11.80 12.07 7.83
N LEU A 57 -12.05 13.31 7.41
CA LEU A 57 -12.55 13.67 6.08
C LEU A 57 -11.44 14.35 5.27
N LEU A 58 -11.33 14.01 3.99
CA LEU A 58 -10.36 14.61 3.06
C LEU A 58 -10.97 15.83 2.39
N TYR A 59 -10.33 16.99 2.46
CA TYR A 59 -10.80 18.22 1.82
C TYR A 59 -9.91 18.57 0.64
N VAL A 60 -10.52 18.96 -0.48
CA VAL A 60 -9.87 19.51 -1.66
C VAL A 60 -10.35 20.94 -1.86
N VAL A 61 -9.42 21.88 -1.78
CA VAL A 61 -9.69 23.32 -1.59
C VAL A 61 -9.15 24.11 -2.78
N GLY A 62 -10.01 24.93 -3.40
CA GLY A 62 -9.65 25.83 -4.49
C GLY A 62 -9.15 25.10 -5.74
N GLY A 63 -8.29 25.77 -6.52
CA GLY A 63 -7.60 25.24 -7.70
C GLY A 63 -8.04 25.87 -9.02
N ILE A 64 -7.60 25.28 -10.13
CA ILE A 64 -7.98 25.67 -11.49
C ILE A 64 -8.81 24.56 -12.13
N ASP A 65 -10.04 24.89 -12.53
CA ASP A 65 -10.97 23.94 -13.15
C ASP A 65 -10.66 23.69 -14.64
N SER A 66 -11.50 22.87 -15.28
CA SER A 66 -11.35 22.54 -16.71
C SER A 66 -11.62 23.69 -17.68
N THR A 67 -12.17 24.82 -17.20
CA THR A 67 -12.40 26.05 -17.98
C THR A 67 -11.29 27.10 -17.80
N PRO A 68 -10.08 26.62 -17.47
CA PRO A 68 -9.01 27.36 -16.79
C PRO A 68 -9.40 28.46 -15.79
N ALA A 69 -10.53 28.35 -15.10
CA ALA A 69 -10.92 29.34 -14.10
C ALA A 69 -10.34 28.97 -12.73
N VAL A 70 -9.82 29.97 -12.02
CA VAL A 70 -9.52 29.82 -10.59
C VAL A 70 -10.86 29.75 -9.85
N VAL A 71 -11.00 28.79 -8.94
CA VAL A 71 -12.25 28.56 -8.21
C VAL A 71 -12.07 28.67 -6.70
N ASP A 72 -13.15 29.04 -6.02
CA ASP A 72 -13.27 29.05 -4.55
C ASP A 72 -13.86 27.73 -3.99
N THR A 73 -14.24 26.79 -4.86
CA THR A 73 -14.91 25.55 -4.50
C THR A 73 -14.11 24.72 -3.51
N VAL A 74 -14.79 24.23 -2.47
CA VAL A 74 -14.26 23.23 -1.53
C VAL A 74 -15.14 22.00 -1.57
N GLU A 75 -14.53 20.84 -1.74
CA GLU A 75 -15.21 19.55 -1.70
C GLU A 75 -14.55 18.65 -0.64
N ARG A 76 -15.36 17.93 0.13
CA ARG A 76 -14.88 16.96 1.10
C ARG A 76 -15.25 15.54 0.68
N TYR A 77 -14.38 14.59 0.98
CA TYR A 77 -14.60 13.16 0.80
C TYR A 77 -14.70 12.48 2.15
N ASP A 78 -15.76 11.71 2.31
CA ASP A 78 -15.97 10.80 3.43
C ASP A 78 -15.58 9.37 3.01
N PRO A 79 -14.53 8.78 3.61
CA PRO A 79 -14.09 7.43 3.28
C PRO A 79 -15.08 6.33 3.69
N ASP A 80 -15.95 6.57 4.68
CA ASP A 80 -16.95 5.60 5.15
C ASP A 80 -18.11 5.49 4.15
N SER A 81 -18.67 6.63 3.74
CA SER A 81 -19.73 6.68 2.74
C SER A 81 -19.22 6.62 1.29
N LYS A 82 -17.91 6.82 1.09
CA LYS A 82 -17.20 6.88 -0.20
C LYS A 82 -17.77 7.94 -1.14
N GLN A 83 -18.20 9.06 -0.58
CA GLN A 83 -18.87 10.12 -1.31
C GLN A 83 -18.18 11.46 -1.13
N TRP A 84 -18.33 12.29 -2.16
CA TRP A 84 -17.92 13.68 -2.15
C TRP A 84 -19.12 14.58 -1.86
N GLU A 85 -18.87 15.68 -1.17
CA GLU A 85 -19.85 16.73 -0.88
C GLU A 85 -19.20 18.10 -1.06
N THR A 86 -19.85 19.00 -1.79
CA THR A 86 -19.45 20.41 -1.83
C THR A 86 -19.79 21.07 -0.49
N VAL A 87 -18.81 21.73 0.10
CA VAL A 87 -18.98 22.44 1.38
C VAL A 87 -18.85 23.95 1.18
N ALA A 88 -18.80 24.71 2.28
CA ALA A 88 -18.63 26.16 2.22
C ALA A 88 -17.39 26.54 1.37
N PRO A 89 -17.51 27.48 0.43
CA PRO A 89 -16.41 27.89 -0.43
C PRO A 89 -15.38 28.73 0.33
N LEU A 90 -14.23 28.94 -0.31
CA LEU A 90 -13.29 29.97 0.11
C LEU A 90 -13.93 31.37 0.00
N PRO A 91 -13.42 32.37 0.75
CA PRO A 91 -13.92 33.75 0.63
C PRO A 91 -13.51 34.44 -0.69
N ALA A 92 -12.64 33.81 -1.49
CA ALA A 92 -12.20 34.27 -2.80
C ALA A 92 -11.65 33.07 -3.60
N ASP A 93 -11.64 33.21 -4.93
CA ASP A 93 -11.00 32.26 -5.84
C ASP A 93 -9.51 32.15 -5.52
N LEU A 94 -9.01 30.92 -5.35
CA LEU A 94 -7.62 30.69 -4.97
C LEU A 94 -7.07 29.37 -5.53
N ASP A 95 -5.89 29.43 -6.15
CA ASP A 95 -5.08 28.31 -6.63
C ASP A 95 -3.69 28.30 -5.97
N HIS A 96 -2.89 27.25 -6.19
CA HIS A 96 -1.55 27.05 -5.59
C HIS A 96 -1.54 27.15 -4.05
N VAL A 97 -2.66 26.75 -3.43
CA VAL A 97 -2.91 26.97 -2.00
C VAL A 97 -2.16 25.97 -1.15
N ALA A 98 -1.54 26.46 -0.08
CA ALA A 98 -1.14 25.62 1.05
C ALA A 98 -2.29 25.57 2.07
N VAL A 99 -2.70 24.36 2.43
CA VAL A 99 -3.63 24.12 3.53
C VAL A 99 -2.89 23.45 4.69
N VAL A 100 -3.25 23.79 5.92
CA VAL A 100 -2.57 23.37 7.16
C VAL A 100 -3.57 22.79 8.14
#